data_AF-A0A646KBE8-F1
#
_entry.id   AF-A0A646KBE8-F1
#
_cell.length_a   1.000
_cell.length_b   1.000
_cell.length_c   1.000
_cell.angle_alpha   90.00
_cell.angle_beta   90.00
_cell.angle_gamma   90.00
#
_symmetry.space_group_name_H-M   'P 1'
#
loop_
_entity.id
_entity.type
_entity.pdbx_description
1 polymer ?
#
loop_
_entity_poly.entity_id
_entity_poly.type
_entity_poly.pdbx_seq_one_letter_code
_entity_poly.pdbx_strand_id
1 'polypeptide(L)'
;MTQGAGQGPVVRTATLRDFRVPPYAQVPVQSQTPDDQPQPEAPPRVPAQAPMPQATQPAHPDPMAQTQASHPDAMPQAPQPAHPDAMAQVSPSAHPDPVPPAPQHAPQPTAATPATSAAHPSPVPPPYAPQVQHPAAVHSVHPGNAVPEDEMPEGYTPTERDLPVIGRGPDGSILTRPATGESAAPDGLGPLYVVGDVHGYLDELVDALVAQGLIDADGHWTAGNARLWFLGDFTDRGPDGIGVIDLVMRLSAEAAAAGGYCKALMGNHELLLLGAKRFGDTPVNSGAGTATFQAAWLLNGGQKSDMDRLQDVHLQWMARLDAVVEEDRHLLLHSDTTAYLEYGSTIEDVNETVHEILTRNDADECWDLFRKLTKRFAFRDSAGPQAVRELLATYGGSRIVHGHSPIPYLLGEVGTEDGEDGDRPVVEGPHIYADGLAIAMDGGVTMAGKLLVVQLPILN
;
A
#
# COMPACT_ATOMS: atom_id res chain seq x y z
N MET A 1 -25.00 52.64 -35.88
CA MET A 1 -26.03 51.74 -35.31
C MET A 1 -25.54 50.33 -35.55
N THR A 2 -25.29 49.46 -34.57
CA THR A 2 -25.33 49.50 -33.08
C THR A 2 -24.18 48.60 -32.58
N GLN A 3 -23.36 48.97 -31.58
CA GLN A 3 -23.55 48.64 -30.14
C GLN A 3 -24.08 47.21 -29.86
N GLY A 4 -23.46 46.39 -28.99
CA GLY A 4 -22.20 46.58 -28.25
C GLY A 4 -21.97 45.53 -27.15
N ALA A 5 -20.83 45.66 -26.42
CA ALA A 5 -20.36 44.87 -25.27
C ALA A 5 -19.95 43.39 -25.56
N GLY A 6 -19.02 42.77 -24.81
CA GLY A 6 -18.26 43.25 -23.65
C GLY A 6 -18.50 42.39 -22.40
N GLN A 7 -17.65 41.39 -22.17
CA GLN A 7 -17.68 40.49 -21.01
C GLN A 7 -16.27 40.32 -20.43
N GLY A 8 -16.19 40.13 -19.11
CA GLY A 8 -14.95 40.20 -18.33
C GLY A 8 -14.19 38.87 -18.17
N PRO A 9 -13.14 38.84 -17.32
CA PRO A 9 -12.35 37.63 -17.07
C PRO A 9 -13.15 36.57 -16.31
N VAL A 10 -13.06 35.33 -16.77
CA VAL A 10 -13.70 34.17 -16.11
C VAL A 10 -12.84 33.71 -14.93
N VAL A 11 -13.33 33.91 -13.71
CA VAL A 11 -12.81 33.24 -12.51
C VAL A 11 -13.10 31.74 -12.65
N ARG A 12 -12.07 30.91 -12.62
CA ARG A 12 -12.21 29.45 -12.64
C ARG A 12 -12.28 28.92 -11.21
N THR A 13 -13.49 28.70 -10.72
CA THR A 13 -13.73 27.89 -9.51
C THR A 13 -13.24 26.46 -9.76
N ALA A 14 -12.65 25.82 -8.74
CA ALA A 14 -12.26 24.42 -8.83
C ALA A 14 -13.50 23.52 -8.89
N THR A 15 -13.59 22.67 -9.92
CA THR A 15 -14.57 21.58 -9.96
C THR A 15 -13.94 20.33 -9.35
N LEU A 16 -14.38 19.93 -8.15
CA LEU A 16 -14.34 18.51 -7.76
C LEU A 16 -15.04 17.68 -8.85
N ARG A 17 -14.63 16.40 -8.98
CA ARG A 17 -15.24 15.47 -9.94
C ARG A 17 -15.40 14.07 -9.33
N ASP A 18 -16.66 13.74 -9.07
CA ASP A 18 -17.30 12.43 -9.16
C ASP A 18 -16.39 11.19 -8.96
N PHE A 19 -16.23 10.74 -7.72
CA PHE A 19 -15.68 9.42 -7.42
C PHE A 19 -16.71 8.33 -7.71
N ARG A 20 -16.63 7.68 -8.88
CA ARG A 20 -17.45 6.49 -9.19
C ARG A 20 -16.69 5.18 -8.96
N VAL A 21 -16.90 4.59 -7.79
CA VAL A 21 -16.52 3.19 -7.52
C VAL A 21 -17.44 2.26 -8.34
N PRO A 22 -16.90 1.32 -9.15
CA PRO A 22 -17.74 0.34 -9.86
C PRO A 22 -18.36 -0.68 -8.89
N PRO A 23 -19.69 -0.88 -8.89
CA PRO A 23 -20.32 -1.89 -8.04
C PRO A 23 -20.09 -3.30 -8.62
N TYR A 24 -19.37 -4.15 -7.89
CA TYR A 24 -19.35 -5.59 -8.19
C TYR A 24 -20.72 -6.19 -7.89
N ALA A 25 -21.43 -6.62 -8.94
CA ALA A 25 -22.80 -7.09 -8.82
C ALA A 25 -22.90 -8.42 -8.04
N GLN A 26 -23.70 -8.43 -6.97
CA GLN A 26 -24.17 -9.67 -6.35
C GLN A 26 -25.07 -10.41 -7.35
N VAL A 27 -24.82 -11.70 -7.57
CA VAL A 27 -25.63 -12.54 -8.47
C VAL A 27 -26.80 -13.15 -7.69
N PRO A 28 -28.07 -12.85 -8.03
CA PRO A 28 -29.21 -13.49 -7.37
C PRO A 28 -29.37 -14.94 -7.84
N VAL A 29 -29.46 -15.88 -6.89
CA VAL A 29 -29.84 -17.27 -7.19
C VAL A 29 -31.33 -17.30 -7.53
N GLN A 30 -31.67 -17.43 -8.82
CA GLN A 30 -33.06 -17.62 -9.25
C GLN A 30 -33.47 -19.10 -9.14
N SER A 31 -34.47 -19.36 -8.30
CA SER A 31 -35.15 -20.65 -8.21
C SER A 31 -36.00 -20.90 -9.47
N GLN A 32 -35.70 -21.97 -10.21
CA GLN A 32 -36.51 -22.37 -11.37
C GLN A 32 -37.77 -23.13 -10.95
N THR A 33 -38.92 -22.72 -11.48
CA THR A 33 -40.15 -23.53 -11.51
C THR A 33 -40.30 -24.24 -12.86
N PRO A 34 -40.75 -25.50 -12.92
CA PRO A 34 -40.75 -26.28 -14.16
C PRO A 34 -42.05 -26.11 -14.97
N ASP A 35 -41.98 -25.38 -16.09
CA ASP A 35 -42.72 -25.69 -17.33
C ASP A 35 -42.31 -24.75 -18.48
N ASP A 36 -41.35 -25.19 -19.31
CA ASP A 36 -41.32 -24.93 -20.76
C ASP A 36 -40.23 -25.80 -21.41
N GLN A 37 -40.54 -26.55 -22.47
CA GLN A 37 -39.58 -27.41 -23.19
C GLN A 37 -39.44 -27.05 -24.68
N PRO A 38 -38.28 -26.55 -25.13
CA PRO A 38 -37.89 -26.57 -26.53
C PRO A 38 -37.53 -27.98 -27.01
N GLN A 39 -37.82 -28.30 -28.27
CA GLN A 39 -37.40 -29.57 -28.88
C GLN A 39 -35.89 -29.55 -29.25
N PRO A 40 -35.20 -30.70 -29.22
CA PRO A 40 -33.77 -30.77 -29.55
C PRO A 40 -33.50 -30.72 -31.06
N GLU A 41 -32.64 -29.79 -31.49
CA GLU A 41 -32.07 -29.80 -32.84
C GLU A 41 -31.00 -30.90 -33.02
N ALA A 42 -30.76 -31.33 -34.26
CA ALA A 42 -29.84 -32.40 -34.59
C ALA A 42 -28.39 -31.91 -34.78
N PRO A 43 -27.36 -32.64 -34.31
CA PRO A 43 -25.96 -32.22 -34.40
C PRO A 43 -25.39 -32.30 -35.83
N PRO A 44 -24.42 -31.42 -36.18
CA PRO A 44 -23.76 -31.43 -37.49
C PRO A 44 -22.83 -32.64 -37.67
N ARG A 45 -22.59 -33.04 -38.93
CA ARG A 45 -21.75 -34.20 -39.27
C ARG A 45 -20.26 -33.86 -39.32
N VAL A 46 -19.44 -34.72 -38.72
CA VAL A 46 -17.97 -34.66 -38.79
C VAL A 46 -17.46 -35.51 -39.98
N PRO A 47 -16.53 -35.01 -40.82
CA PRO A 47 -15.87 -35.81 -41.87
C PRO A 47 -14.75 -36.71 -41.29
N ALA A 48 -14.49 -37.84 -41.95
CA ALA A 48 -13.64 -38.91 -41.41
C ALA A 48 -12.11 -38.65 -41.55
N GLN A 49 -11.34 -39.23 -40.63
CA GLN A 49 -9.88 -39.27 -40.65
C GLN A 49 -9.33 -40.50 -41.42
N ALA A 50 -8.07 -40.42 -41.86
CA ALA A 50 -7.33 -41.49 -42.53
C ALA A 50 -6.35 -42.19 -41.55
N PRO A 51 -5.91 -43.45 -41.81
CA PRO A 51 -5.28 -44.31 -40.80
C PRO A 51 -3.76 -44.11 -40.59
N MET A 52 -3.26 -44.59 -39.44
CA MET A 52 -1.85 -44.55 -39.03
C MET A 52 -1.13 -45.91 -39.14
N PRO A 53 0.22 -45.93 -39.24
CA PRO A 53 1.05 -47.13 -39.12
C PRO A 53 1.51 -47.42 -37.67
N GLN A 54 2.15 -48.59 -37.49
CA GLN A 54 2.67 -49.17 -36.22
C GLN A 54 4.11 -48.66 -35.90
N ALA A 55 4.80 -48.92 -34.78
CA ALA A 55 4.63 -49.80 -33.60
C ALA A 55 5.17 -49.05 -32.33
N THR A 56 5.62 -49.58 -31.16
CA THR A 56 6.00 -50.92 -30.64
C THR A 56 5.90 -50.94 -29.08
N GLN A 57 6.49 -51.93 -28.37
CA GLN A 57 6.76 -51.95 -26.91
C GLN A 57 8.25 -52.26 -26.64
N PRO A 58 8.76 -52.01 -25.42
CA PRO A 58 8.88 -53.06 -24.38
C PRO A 58 8.57 -52.53 -22.96
N ALA A 59 8.53 -53.26 -21.84
CA ALA A 59 8.27 -54.65 -21.42
C ALA A 59 8.69 -54.70 -19.91
N HIS A 60 7.95 -55.38 -19.04
CA HIS A 60 8.27 -55.46 -17.59
C HIS A 60 9.40 -56.47 -17.26
N PRO A 61 10.01 -56.33 -16.07
CA PRO A 61 10.13 -57.48 -15.18
C PRO A 61 9.68 -57.23 -13.73
N ASP A 62 9.57 -58.33 -12.98
CA ASP A 62 9.21 -58.54 -11.56
C ASP A 62 9.92 -59.88 -11.16
N PRO A 63 10.00 -60.39 -9.89
CA PRO A 63 9.48 -59.88 -8.62
C PRO A 63 10.45 -60.07 -7.40
N MET A 64 9.89 -59.90 -6.18
CA MET A 64 10.26 -60.50 -4.87
C MET A 64 11.28 -59.81 -3.94
N ALA A 65 10.78 -59.40 -2.76
CA ALA A 65 11.30 -59.82 -1.45
C ALA A 65 10.23 -59.66 -0.35
N GLN A 66 10.29 -60.44 0.73
CA GLN A 66 9.42 -60.32 1.92
C GLN A 66 10.25 -60.13 3.18
N THR A 67 9.76 -59.32 4.13
CA THR A 67 10.18 -59.37 5.55
C THR A 67 8.99 -59.02 6.46
N GLN A 68 8.97 -59.61 7.66
CA GLN A 68 7.84 -59.56 8.60
C GLN A 68 8.19 -58.79 9.88
N ALA A 69 7.23 -58.02 10.41
CA ALA A 69 6.97 -57.79 11.86
C ALA A 69 5.85 -56.74 11.99
N SER A 70 4.99 -56.63 13.01
CA SER A 70 4.44 -57.51 14.06
C SER A 70 3.82 -56.54 15.08
N HIS A 71 2.49 -56.36 15.10
CA HIS A 71 1.77 -55.60 16.13
C HIS A 71 0.46 -56.31 16.50
N PRO A 72 0.19 -56.58 17.79
CA PRO A 72 -1.07 -57.12 18.27
C PRO A 72 -1.95 -56.07 18.99
N ASP A 73 -3.27 -56.32 18.98
CA ASP A 73 -4.28 -56.00 20.01
C ASP A 73 -4.48 -54.55 20.54
N ALA A 74 -5.70 -54.08 20.83
CA ALA A 74 -7.05 -54.60 20.58
C ALA A 74 -8.11 -53.48 20.70
N MET A 75 -9.33 -53.73 20.21
CA MET A 75 -10.52 -52.90 20.55
C MET A 75 -11.19 -53.38 21.84
N PRO A 76 -12.12 -52.58 22.40
CA PRO A 76 -13.51 -53.06 22.40
C PRO A 76 -14.55 -52.01 21.94
N GLN A 77 -15.80 -52.46 21.81
CA GLN A 77 -16.94 -51.70 21.27
C GLN A 77 -17.70 -50.89 22.35
N ALA A 78 -18.56 -49.97 21.89
CA ALA A 78 -19.45 -49.16 22.72
C ALA A 78 -20.71 -49.91 23.21
N PRO A 79 -21.48 -49.30 24.12
CA PRO A 79 -22.94 -49.35 24.00
C PRO A 79 -23.66 -48.00 24.22
N GLN A 80 -24.79 -47.82 23.50
CA GLN A 80 -25.91 -46.91 23.82
C GLN A 80 -26.82 -47.55 24.91
N PRO A 81 -27.73 -46.84 25.63
CA PRO A 81 -28.76 -45.90 25.14
C PRO A 81 -28.89 -44.61 26.05
N ALA A 82 -29.95 -43.79 26.10
CA ALA A 82 -31.33 -43.83 25.58
C ALA A 82 -31.96 -42.42 25.40
N HIS A 83 -33.16 -42.37 24.79
CA HIS A 83 -34.13 -41.26 24.90
C HIS A 83 -35.03 -41.42 26.15
N PRO A 84 -35.83 -40.39 26.51
CA PRO A 84 -37.26 -40.50 26.16
C PRO A 84 -37.89 -39.23 25.57
N ASP A 85 -38.94 -39.41 24.77
CA ASP A 85 -39.88 -38.37 24.34
C ASP A 85 -40.88 -37.98 25.44
N ALA A 86 -41.48 -36.79 25.32
CA ALA A 86 -42.95 -36.66 25.24
C ALA A 86 -43.40 -35.23 24.87
N MET A 87 -44.32 -35.14 23.89
CA MET A 87 -44.88 -33.90 23.34
C MET A 87 -45.90 -33.20 24.26
N ALA A 88 -46.12 -31.90 24.02
CA ALA A 88 -47.44 -31.28 24.15
C ALA A 88 -47.65 -30.23 23.04
N GLN A 89 -48.73 -30.34 22.27
CA GLN A 89 -49.12 -29.37 21.23
C GLN A 89 -50.16 -28.38 21.78
N VAL A 90 -49.98 -27.07 21.59
CA VAL A 90 -51.10 -26.10 21.58
C VAL A 90 -50.81 -24.96 20.59
N SER A 91 -51.79 -24.63 19.75
CA SER A 91 -51.95 -23.40 18.96
C SER A 91 -53.36 -23.39 18.34
N PRO A 92 -53.91 -22.27 17.83
CA PRO A 92 -53.41 -20.88 17.83
C PRO A 92 -54.40 -19.89 18.49
N SER A 93 -54.04 -18.58 18.57
CA SER A 93 -54.93 -17.44 18.21
C SER A 93 -54.36 -16.06 18.59
N ALA A 94 -54.94 -15.02 17.97
CA ALA A 94 -54.87 -13.57 18.28
C ALA A 94 -53.62 -12.77 17.88
N HIS A 95 -53.78 -11.98 16.81
CA HIS A 95 -53.01 -10.75 16.57
C HIS A 95 -53.41 -9.65 17.58
N PRO A 96 -52.52 -8.67 17.79
CA PRO A 96 -52.90 -7.27 17.91
C PRO A 96 -52.37 -6.42 16.73
N ASP A 97 -53.08 -5.33 16.43
CA ASP A 97 -52.84 -4.41 15.31
C ASP A 97 -51.66 -3.42 15.53
N PRO A 98 -51.13 -2.79 14.45
CA PRO A 98 -49.94 -1.93 14.53
C PRO A 98 -50.15 -0.58 15.24
N VAL A 99 -49.06 -0.06 15.80
CA VAL A 99 -48.99 1.26 16.46
C VAL A 99 -49.02 2.39 15.42
N PRO A 100 -49.84 3.45 15.59
CA PRO A 100 -49.91 4.56 14.64
C PRO A 100 -48.76 5.57 14.80
N PRO A 101 -48.30 6.23 13.72
CA PRO A 101 -47.28 7.27 13.79
C PRO A 101 -47.82 8.61 14.36
N ALA A 102 -46.93 9.37 15.00
CA ALA A 102 -47.21 10.73 15.49
C ALA A 102 -47.36 11.76 14.35
N PRO A 103 -48.10 12.87 14.54
CA PRO A 103 -48.53 13.73 13.44
C PRO A 103 -47.43 14.65 12.89
N GLN A 104 -47.48 14.87 11.58
CA GLN A 104 -46.68 15.86 10.86
C GLN A 104 -47.19 17.28 11.14
N HIS A 105 -46.29 18.23 11.43
CA HIS A 105 -46.64 19.65 11.52
C HIS A 105 -46.64 20.32 10.14
N ALA A 106 -47.77 20.90 9.75
CA ALA A 106 -47.91 21.68 8.52
C ALA A 106 -47.46 23.16 8.71
N PRO A 107 -46.94 23.84 7.67
CA PRO A 107 -46.28 25.14 7.82
C PRO A 107 -47.17 26.37 7.52
N GLN A 108 -47.03 27.44 8.30
CA GLN A 108 -47.49 28.82 8.01
C GLN A 108 -46.74 29.85 8.89
N PRO A 109 -46.69 31.15 8.53
CA PRO A 109 -46.73 31.75 7.19
C PRO A 109 -45.59 32.78 6.95
N THR A 110 -45.59 33.40 5.77
CA THR A 110 -44.62 34.42 5.30
C THR A 110 -44.67 35.76 6.05
N ALA A 111 -43.52 36.42 6.18
CA ALA A 111 -43.40 37.88 6.30
C ALA A 111 -42.29 38.38 5.35
N ALA A 112 -42.56 39.44 4.59
CA ALA A 112 -41.61 40.01 3.64
C ALA A 112 -41.81 41.53 3.49
N THR A 113 -40.70 42.28 3.37
CA THR A 113 -40.49 43.67 2.86
C THR A 113 -39.44 44.41 3.72
N PRO A 114 -38.77 45.44 3.18
CA PRO A 114 -38.25 45.59 1.82
C PRO A 114 -36.74 45.97 1.82
N ALA A 115 -36.14 46.11 0.64
CA ALA A 115 -34.70 46.40 0.50
C ALA A 115 -34.32 47.87 0.77
N THR A 116 -33.07 48.07 1.19
CA THR A 116 -32.32 49.32 1.00
C THR A 116 -30.96 49.00 0.35
N SER A 117 -30.63 49.74 -0.72
CA SER A 117 -29.35 49.63 -1.42
C SER A 117 -28.42 50.76 -1.00
N ALA A 118 -27.18 50.45 -0.67
CA ALA A 118 -26.11 51.42 -0.39
C ALA A 118 -24.81 50.92 -1.04
N ALA A 119 -24.43 51.53 -2.16
CA ALA A 119 -23.20 51.18 -2.87
C ALA A 119 -22.00 51.98 -2.32
N HIS A 120 -20.88 51.28 -2.09
CA HIS A 120 -19.58 51.90 -1.88
C HIS A 120 -18.51 51.25 -2.80
N PRO A 121 -17.49 52.00 -3.23
CA PRO A 121 -16.70 51.65 -4.41
C PRO A 121 -15.53 50.71 -4.11
N SER A 122 -15.11 49.95 -5.13
CA SER A 122 -13.89 49.14 -5.12
C SER A 122 -12.62 50.02 -5.03
N PRO A 123 -11.60 49.64 -4.24
CA PRO A 123 -10.32 50.32 -4.23
C PRO A 123 -9.51 50.02 -5.51
N VAL A 124 -8.69 50.99 -5.92
CA VAL A 124 -7.78 50.90 -7.07
C VAL A 124 -6.47 50.21 -6.65
N PRO A 125 -5.87 49.31 -7.46
CA PRO A 125 -4.59 48.68 -7.13
C PRO A 125 -3.41 49.68 -7.12
N PRO A 126 -2.43 49.52 -6.23
CA PRO A 126 -1.22 50.34 -6.22
C PRO A 126 -0.30 50.04 -7.43
N PRO A 127 0.55 50.99 -7.84
CA PRO A 127 1.44 50.85 -9.00
C PRO A 127 2.63 49.92 -8.73
N TYR A 128 3.25 49.45 -9.83
CA TYR A 128 4.46 48.63 -9.86
C TYR A 128 5.60 49.17 -8.97
N ALA A 129 6.16 48.30 -8.13
CA ALA A 129 7.49 48.46 -7.54
C ALA A 129 8.57 47.85 -8.47
N PRO A 130 9.82 48.36 -8.46
CA PRO A 130 10.87 47.87 -9.36
C PRO A 130 11.39 46.49 -8.95
N GLN A 131 11.85 45.71 -9.93
CA GLN A 131 12.45 44.39 -9.71
C GLN A 131 13.76 44.51 -8.91
N VAL A 132 13.86 43.75 -7.82
CA VAL A 132 15.15 43.48 -7.16
C VAL A 132 15.83 42.34 -7.91
N GLN A 133 17.09 42.52 -8.29
CA GLN A 133 17.90 41.47 -8.88
C GLN A 133 18.37 40.52 -7.78
N HIS A 134 17.85 39.29 -7.78
CA HIS A 134 18.44 38.21 -6.98
C HIS A 134 19.72 37.70 -7.68
N PRO A 135 20.77 37.34 -6.92
CA PRO A 135 21.97 36.72 -7.49
C PRO A 135 21.65 35.36 -8.11
N ALA A 136 22.49 34.90 -9.03
CA ALA A 136 22.30 33.64 -9.75
C ALA A 136 22.22 32.45 -8.79
N ALA A 137 21.33 31.50 -9.08
CA ALA A 137 21.21 30.26 -8.32
C ALA A 137 22.50 29.45 -8.43
N VAL A 138 23.04 29.03 -7.28
CA VAL A 138 24.17 28.10 -7.23
C VAL A 138 23.62 26.71 -7.48
N HIS A 139 24.06 26.04 -8.55
CA HIS A 139 23.65 24.67 -8.82
C HIS A 139 24.23 23.73 -7.75
N SER A 140 23.36 23.10 -6.95
CA SER A 140 23.75 21.95 -6.13
C SER A 140 24.15 20.80 -7.05
N VAL A 141 25.36 20.27 -6.87
CA VAL A 141 25.90 19.19 -7.72
C VAL A 141 25.75 17.87 -7.00
N HIS A 142 24.93 16.98 -7.55
CA HIS A 142 24.70 15.66 -6.97
C HIS A 142 25.98 14.80 -7.00
N PRO A 143 26.33 14.09 -5.92
CA PRO A 143 27.41 13.10 -5.95
C PRO A 143 27.00 11.98 -6.91
N GLY A 144 27.64 11.94 -8.09
CA GLY A 144 27.26 11.06 -9.20
C GLY A 144 27.56 11.64 -10.58
N ASN A 145 27.57 12.97 -10.72
CA ASN A 145 28.01 13.62 -11.97
C ASN A 145 29.55 13.51 -12.12
N ALA A 146 30.01 12.84 -13.16
CA ALA A 146 31.42 12.84 -13.54
C ALA A 146 31.86 14.24 -14.01
N VAL A 147 32.87 14.81 -13.34
CA VAL A 147 33.47 16.08 -13.74
C VAL A 147 34.40 15.85 -14.93
N PRO A 148 34.42 16.72 -15.96
CA PRO A 148 35.41 16.63 -17.03
C PRO A 148 36.85 16.69 -16.51
N GLU A 149 37.74 15.88 -17.08
CA GLU A 149 39.17 15.91 -16.81
C GLU A 149 39.82 17.15 -17.48
N ASP A 150 39.81 18.30 -16.79
CA ASP A 150 40.90 19.31 -16.75
C ASP A 150 40.42 20.62 -16.10
N GLU A 151 40.59 20.74 -14.77
CA GLU A 151 40.97 21.96 -14.01
C GLU A 151 40.80 21.70 -12.49
N MET A 152 41.89 21.36 -11.79
CA MET A 152 41.89 21.30 -10.31
C MET A 152 42.35 22.65 -9.73
N PRO A 153 41.63 23.24 -8.76
CA PRO A 153 42.02 24.52 -8.17
C PRO A 153 43.27 24.38 -7.28
N GLU A 154 44.17 25.37 -7.35
CA GLU A 154 45.37 25.40 -6.50
C GLU A 154 44.98 25.38 -5.01
N GLY A 155 45.54 24.41 -4.27
CA GLY A 155 45.29 24.20 -2.84
C GLY A 155 44.46 22.96 -2.49
N TYR A 156 43.88 22.25 -3.46
CA TYR A 156 43.13 21.01 -3.19
C TYR A 156 44.06 19.80 -2.99
N THR A 157 44.21 19.33 -1.75
CA THR A 157 44.87 18.05 -1.41
C THR A 157 43.83 16.97 -1.05
N PRO A 158 43.66 15.87 -1.83
CA PRO A 158 42.56 14.91 -1.68
C PRO A 158 42.52 14.03 -0.41
N THR A 159 43.18 14.40 0.69
CA THR A 159 43.50 13.47 1.81
C THR A 159 43.03 13.91 3.20
N GLU A 160 42.31 15.02 3.35
CA GLU A 160 41.78 15.47 4.65
C GLU A 160 40.30 15.11 4.85
N ARG A 161 40.05 13.82 5.09
CA ARG A 161 38.90 13.33 5.88
C ARG A 161 39.32 12.07 6.65
N ASP A 162 39.39 12.22 7.97
CA ASP A 162 39.48 11.14 8.99
C ASP A 162 40.42 9.96 8.73
N LEU A 163 41.66 10.26 8.30
CA LEU A 163 42.76 9.31 8.40
C LEU A 163 43.41 9.39 9.79
N PRO A 164 43.61 8.27 10.52
CA PRO A 164 44.22 8.30 11.85
C PRO A 164 45.68 8.76 11.77
N VAL A 165 46.07 9.71 12.62
CA VAL A 165 47.44 10.26 12.64
C VAL A 165 48.43 9.21 13.15
N ILE A 166 49.14 8.55 12.22
CA ILE A 166 50.16 7.54 12.50
C ILE A 166 51.41 8.21 13.10
N GLY A 167 51.39 8.43 14.42
CA GLY A 167 52.57 8.81 15.19
C GLY A 167 53.53 7.64 15.31
N ARG A 168 54.76 7.80 14.80
CA ARG A 168 55.84 6.81 14.93
C ARG A 168 56.65 7.06 16.20
N GLY A 169 56.74 6.06 17.07
CA GLY A 169 57.57 6.10 18.27
C GLY A 169 59.07 6.18 17.95
N PRO A 170 59.92 6.67 18.88
CA PRO A 170 61.37 6.73 18.71
C PRO A 170 62.05 5.35 18.62
N ASP A 171 61.33 4.29 18.96
CA ASP A 171 61.69 2.88 18.80
C ASP A 171 61.16 2.25 17.50
N GLY A 172 60.41 3.01 16.69
CA GLY A 172 59.78 2.55 15.45
C GLY A 172 58.38 1.94 15.62
N SER A 173 57.84 1.86 16.84
CA SER A 173 56.47 1.40 17.11
C SER A 173 55.41 2.34 16.53
N ILE A 174 54.22 1.81 16.25
CA ILE A 174 53.04 2.57 15.85
C ILE A 174 52.19 2.79 17.10
N LEU A 175 51.92 4.05 17.46
CA LEU A 175 51.09 4.41 18.61
C LEU A 175 49.75 4.98 18.16
N THR A 176 48.75 4.10 18.00
CA THR A 176 47.36 4.50 17.86
C THR A 176 46.83 5.04 19.19
N ARG A 177 46.66 6.35 19.29
CA ARG A 177 45.79 6.95 20.32
C ARG A 177 44.33 6.81 19.85
N PRO A 178 43.44 6.15 20.57
CA PRO A 178 42.02 6.22 20.25
C PRO A 178 41.54 7.67 20.41
N ALA A 179 40.69 8.12 19.48
CA ALA A 179 39.94 9.35 19.67
C ALA A 179 38.92 9.12 20.80
N THR A 180 38.98 9.93 21.86
CA THR A 180 38.06 9.82 23.00
C THR A 180 36.70 10.38 22.61
N GLY A 181 35.92 9.57 21.90
CA GLY A 181 34.62 9.94 21.32
C GLY A 181 33.70 8.76 20.98
N GLU A 182 34.03 7.53 21.43
CA GLU A 182 33.09 6.41 21.36
C GLU A 182 31.93 6.67 22.34
N SER A 183 30.84 7.22 21.82
CA SER A 183 29.51 6.96 22.41
C SER A 183 29.28 5.47 22.27
N ALA A 184 29.28 4.74 23.38
CA ALA A 184 29.04 3.30 23.36
C ALA A 184 27.70 3.03 22.66
N ALA A 185 27.75 2.27 21.56
CA ALA A 185 26.54 1.79 20.90
C ALA A 185 25.74 0.98 21.94
N PRO A 186 24.43 1.25 22.13
CA PRO A 186 23.64 0.54 23.13
C PRO A 186 23.59 -0.96 22.80
N ASP A 187 23.78 -1.82 23.80
CA ASP A 187 23.74 -3.28 23.65
C ASP A 187 22.33 -3.75 23.23
N GLY A 188 22.08 -3.83 21.93
CA GLY A 188 20.84 -4.32 21.34
C GLY A 188 20.54 -3.76 19.95
N LEU A 189 19.49 -4.28 19.32
CA LEU A 189 18.90 -3.63 18.15
C LEU A 189 18.19 -2.34 18.59
N GLY A 190 18.30 -1.27 17.81
CA GLY A 190 17.59 -0.03 18.08
C GLY A 190 16.07 -0.17 17.94
N PRO A 191 15.31 0.83 18.41
CA PRO A 191 13.84 0.81 18.35
C PRO A 191 13.33 0.68 16.92
N LEU A 192 12.33 -0.20 16.73
CA LEU A 192 11.67 -0.43 15.45
C LEU A 192 10.48 0.52 15.29
N TYR A 193 10.39 1.17 14.14
CA TYR A 193 9.31 2.07 13.73
C TYR A 193 8.77 1.66 12.37
N VAL A 194 7.47 1.86 12.18
CA VAL A 194 6.77 1.59 10.92
C VAL A 194 5.99 2.82 10.47
N VAL A 195 6.03 3.10 9.16
CA VAL A 195 5.29 4.19 8.49
C VAL A 195 4.20 3.60 7.60
N GLY A 196 2.98 4.12 7.72
CA GLY A 196 1.88 3.82 6.81
C GLY A 196 2.02 4.50 5.44
N ASP A 197 0.98 4.36 4.63
CA ASP A 197 0.91 4.82 3.23
C ASP A 197 1.02 6.35 3.14
N VAL A 198 1.89 6.85 2.25
CA VAL A 198 2.31 8.25 2.22
C VAL A 198 1.64 9.04 1.09
N HIS A 199 1.47 8.43 -0.09
CA HIS A 199 0.79 9.03 -1.24
C HIS A 199 1.22 10.48 -1.57
N GLY A 200 2.53 10.75 -1.63
CA GLY A 200 3.07 12.07 -2.00
C GLY A 200 2.77 13.22 -1.03
N TYR A 201 2.20 12.94 0.15
CA TYR A 201 2.01 13.90 1.25
C TYR A 201 3.33 14.08 2.03
N LEU A 202 4.28 14.74 1.37
CA LEU A 202 5.66 14.91 1.83
C LEU A 202 5.76 15.75 3.12
N ASP A 203 5.00 16.84 3.20
CA ASP A 203 5.00 17.74 4.36
C ASP A 203 4.47 17.00 5.60
N GLU A 204 3.37 16.27 5.45
CA GLU A 204 2.78 15.42 6.49
C GLU A 204 3.71 14.27 6.91
N LEU A 205 4.50 13.71 5.99
CA LEU A 205 5.52 12.71 6.32
C LEU A 205 6.66 13.33 7.14
N VAL A 206 7.17 14.50 6.75
CA VAL A 206 8.22 15.20 7.48
C VAL A 206 7.76 15.55 8.89
N ASP A 207 6.57 16.16 9.03
CA ASP A 207 5.98 16.47 10.34
C ASP A 207 5.83 15.21 11.23
N ALA A 208 5.38 14.09 10.68
CA ALA A 208 5.22 12.85 11.43
C ALA A 208 6.57 12.21 11.85
N LEU A 209 7.59 12.25 11.00
CA LEU A 209 8.93 11.76 11.31
C LEU A 209 9.64 12.66 12.35
N VAL A 210 9.48 13.99 12.25
CA VAL A 210 9.96 14.95 13.25
C VAL A 210 9.26 14.76 14.59
N ALA A 211 7.94 14.52 14.59
CA ALA A 211 7.17 14.26 15.81
C ALA A 211 7.60 12.98 16.56
N GLN A 212 8.17 12.00 15.87
CA GLN A 212 8.78 10.81 16.47
C GLN A 212 10.29 10.97 16.79
N GLY A 213 10.90 12.11 16.45
CA GLY A 213 12.34 12.33 16.62
C GLY A 213 13.22 11.47 15.70
N LEU A 214 12.68 11.00 14.58
CA LEU A 214 13.42 10.20 13.59
C LEU A 214 14.32 11.07 12.72
N ILE A 215 13.85 12.28 12.39
CA ILE A 215 14.57 13.29 11.62
C ILE A 215 14.51 14.65 12.34
N ASP A 216 15.47 15.53 12.04
CA ASP A 216 15.44 16.94 12.46
C ASP A 216 14.59 17.83 11.53
N ALA A 217 14.51 19.12 11.87
CA ALA A 217 13.72 20.11 11.12
C ALA A 217 14.31 20.50 9.76
N ASP A 218 15.56 20.13 9.46
CA ASP A 218 16.16 20.22 8.12
C ASP A 218 15.95 18.91 7.32
N GLY A 219 15.33 17.90 7.95
CA GLY A 219 14.93 16.63 7.37
C GLY A 219 16.01 15.55 7.40
N HIS A 220 17.06 15.68 8.22
CA HIS A 220 18.15 14.71 8.33
C HIS A 220 17.93 13.69 9.47
N TRP A 221 18.38 12.44 9.27
CA TRP A 221 18.25 11.37 10.26
C TRP A 221 18.96 11.69 11.59
N THR A 222 18.24 11.59 12.70
CA THR A 222 18.78 11.84 14.05
C THR A 222 18.57 10.71 15.05
N ALA A 223 17.76 9.69 14.75
CA ALA A 223 17.45 8.59 15.67
C ALA A 223 18.53 7.50 15.82
N GLY A 224 19.79 7.79 15.48
CA GLY A 224 20.93 6.90 15.74
C GLY A 224 20.74 5.50 15.13
N ASN A 225 20.76 4.46 15.98
CA ASN A 225 20.61 3.07 15.57
C ASN A 225 19.16 2.58 15.40
N ALA A 226 18.17 3.47 15.37
CA ALA A 226 16.78 3.11 15.11
C ALA A 226 16.57 2.42 13.76
N ARG A 227 15.46 1.68 13.66
CA ARG A 227 15.08 0.86 12.52
C ARG A 227 13.74 1.35 12.00
N LEU A 228 13.70 1.82 10.75
CA LEU A 228 12.49 2.36 10.12
C LEU A 228 12.09 1.52 8.90
N TRP A 229 10.81 1.14 8.83
CA TRP A 229 10.21 0.45 7.68
C TRP A 229 9.00 1.23 7.17
N PHE A 230 8.97 1.54 5.88
CA PHE A 230 7.78 2.05 5.17
C PHE A 230 7.04 0.89 4.51
N LEU A 231 5.70 0.89 4.57
CA LEU A 231 4.86 -0.21 4.06
C LEU A 231 4.46 -0.11 2.57
N GLY A 232 5.09 0.81 1.83
CA GLY A 232 4.81 1.08 0.41
C GLY A 232 3.92 2.30 0.20
N ASP A 233 3.44 2.47 -1.03
CA ASP A 233 2.54 3.53 -1.47
C ASP A 233 3.08 4.94 -1.17
N PHE A 234 4.25 5.23 -1.74
CA PHE A 234 4.94 6.52 -1.64
C PHE A 234 4.33 7.59 -2.54
N THR A 235 3.66 7.19 -3.62
CA THR A 235 3.32 8.08 -4.76
C THR A 235 1.81 8.17 -5.03
N ASP A 236 1.46 9.07 -5.95
CA ASP A 236 0.10 9.41 -6.40
C ASP A 236 -0.77 10.10 -5.33
N ARG A 237 -1.87 10.74 -5.78
CA ARG A 237 -2.88 11.47 -4.97
C ARG A 237 -2.37 12.77 -4.36
N GLY A 238 -1.36 12.74 -3.49
CA GLY A 238 -0.75 13.94 -2.90
C GLY A 238 0.12 14.73 -3.88
N PRO A 239 0.76 15.83 -3.44
CA PRO A 239 1.45 16.78 -4.32
C PRO A 239 2.85 16.36 -4.82
N ASP A 240 3.62 15.57 -4.06
CA ASP A 240 5.03 15.30 -4.37
C ASP A 240 5.46 13.85 -4.02
N GLY A 241 5.07 12.88 -4.85
CA GLY A 241 5.46 11.48 -4.71
C GLY A 241 6.95 11.23 -4.94
N ILE A 242 7.59 11.95 -5.88
CA ILE A 242 9.03 11.79 -6.10
C ILE A 242 9.84 12.36 -4.93
N GLY A 243 9.41 13.45 -4.30
CA GLY A 243 10.06 14.02 -3.12
C GLY A 243 9.99 13.10 -1.90
N VAL A 244 8.93 12.31 -1.77
CA VAL A 244 8.86 11.21 -0.79
C VAL A 244 9.91 10.14 -1.10
N ILE A 245 10.05 9.72 -2.36
CA ILE A 245 11.09 8.76 -2.77
C ILE A 245 12.50 9.33 -2.52
N ASP A 246 12.75 10.58 -2.93
CA ASP A 246 14.01 11.31 -2.72
C ASP A 246 14.39 11.34 -1.21
N LEU A 247 13.40 11.61 -0.34
CA LEU A 247 13.55 11.59 1.12
C LEU A 247 13.87 10.19 1.65
N VAL A 248 13.08 9.17 1.31
CA VAL A 248 13.28 7.79 1.81
C VAL A 248 14.64 7.24 1.36
N MET A 249 15.03 7.46 0.10
CA MET A 249 16.34 7.06 -0.43
C MET A 249 17.50 7.73 0.31
N ARG A 250 17.37 9.00 0.70
CA ARG A 250 18.36 9.71 1.51
C ARG A 250 18.41 9.18 2.94
N LEU A 251 17.25 8.99 3.59
CA LEU A 251 17.17 8.47 4.96
C LEU A 251 17.72 7.03 5.05
N SER A 252 17.56 6.18 4.03
CA SER A 252 18.23 4.87 3.96
C SER A 252 19.74 4.97 4.10
N ALA A 253 20.38 5.96 3.47
CA ALA A 253 21.83 6.16 3.55
C ALA A 253 22.26 6.80 4.88
N GLU A 254 21.53 7.81 5.36
CA GLU A 254 21.84 8.50 6.62
C GLU A 254 21.64 7.59 7.84
N ALA A 255 20.57 6.79 7.88
CA ALA A 255 20.31 5.83 8.95
C ALA A 255 21.39 4.73 9.00
N ALA A 256 21.80 4.20 7.85
CA ALA A 256 22.88 3.22 7.76
C ALA A 256 24.22 3.78 8.26
N ALA A 257 24.53 5.06 7.97
CA ALA A 257 25.72 5.73 8.49
C ALA A 257 25.66 5.97 10.01
N ALA A 258 24.45 6.10 10.58
CA ALA A 258 24.21 6.23 12.02
C ALA A 258 24.15 4.89 12.78
N GLY A 259 24.31 3.75 12.09
CA GLY A 259 24.23 2.41 12.66
C GLY A 259 22.82 1.85 12.82
N GLY A 260 21.82 2.51 12.23
CA GLY A 260 20.43 2.04 12.11
C GLY A 260 20.11 1.59 10.69
N TYR A 261 18.84 1.64 10.30
CA TYR A 261 18.45 1.62 8.88
C TYR A 261 17.10 2.29 8.65
N CYS A 262 16.87 2.71 7.40
CA CYS A 262 15.56 3.06 6.87
C CYS A 262 15.35 2.23 5.60
N LYS A 263 14.23 1.50 5.52
CA LYS A 263 13.88 0.55 4.45
C LYS A 263 12.41 0.72 4.02
N ALA A 264 12.05 0.12 2.90
CA ALA A 264 10.76 0.27 2.25
C ALA A 264 10.27 -1.06 1.65
N LEU A 265 8.96 -1.28 1.70
CA LEU A 265 8.29 -2.37 1.00
C LEU A 265 7.69 -1.89 -0.34
N MET A 266 7.44 -2.85 -1.23
CA MET A 266 6.73 -2.65 -2.49
C MET A 266 5.23 -2.45 -2.26
N GLY A 267 4.73 -1.23 -2.45
CA GLY A 267 3.29 -0.94 -2.53
C GLY A 267 2.69 -1.22 -3.90
N ASN A 268 1.35 -1.22 -4.01
CA ASN A 268 0.72 -1.37 -5.32
C ASN A 268 0.90 -0.11 -6.19
N HIS A 269 1.12 1.07 -5.60
CA HIS A 269 1.38 2.29 -6.36
C HIS A 269 2.79 2.32 -6.96
N GLU A 270 3.81 1.76 -6.30
CA GLU A 270 5.14 1.61 -6.91
C GLU A 270 5.09 0.71 -8.15
N LEU A 271 4.37 -0.42 -8.06
CA LEU A 271 4.11 -1.30 -9.21
C LEU A 271 3.37 -0.58 -10.34
N LEU A 272 2.38 0.25 -9.99
CA LEU A 272 1.56 1.01 -10.94
C LEU A 272 2.36 2.10 -11.65
N LEU A 273 3.22 2.82 -10.93
CA LEU A 273 4.11 3.86 -11.46
C LEU A 273 5.25 3.26 -12.31
N LEU A 274 5.87 2.16 -11.83
CA LEU A 274 6.84 1.38 -12.61
C LEU A 274 6.24 0.92 -13.93
N GLY A 275 5.04 0.31 -13.88
CA GLY A 275 4.35 -0.16 -15.07
C GLY A 275 3.90 0.97 -16.00
N ALA A 276 3.48 2.12 -15.46
CA ALA A 276 3.13 3.29 -16.27
C ALA A 276 4.34 3.84 -17.04
N LYS A 277 5.52 3.88 -16.42
CA LYS A 277 6.78 4.29 -17.06
C LYS A 277 7.29 3.27 -18.09
N ARG A 278 7.17 1.97 -17.79
CA ARG A 278 7.71 0.86 -18.61
C ARG A 278 6.83 0.46 -19.78
N PHE A 279 5.50 0.48 -19.58
CA PHE A 279 4.52 -0.08 -20.52
C PHE A 279 3.56 0.98 -21.08
N GLY A 280 3.31 2.09 -20.36
CA GLY A 280 2.46 3.18 -20.84
C GLY A 280 1.05 2.73 -21.22
N ASP A 281 0.64 3.04 -22.45
CA ASP A 281 -0.62 2.62 -23.06
C ASP A 281 -0.60 1.20 -23.67
N THR A 282 0.37 0.36 -23.31
CA THR A 282 0.37 -1.06 -23.73
C THR A 282 -0.88 -1.77 -23.18
N PRO A 283 -1.68 -2.43 -24.04
CA PRO A 283 -2.81 -3.25 -23.62
C PRO A 283 -2.39 -4.42 -22.73
N VAL A 284 -3.05 -4.57 -21.58
CA VAL A 284 -2.96 -5.73 -20.68
C VAL A 284 -4.35 -6.32 -20.44
N ASN A 285 -4.41 -7.62 -20.16
CA ASN A 285 -5.66 -8.34 -19.95
C ASN A 285 -6.13 -8.21 -18.49
N SER A 286 -7.35 -7.70 -18.29
CA SER A 286 -7.96 -7.62 -16.96
C SER A 286 -9.29 -8.37 -16.91
N GLY A 287 -9.74 -8.74 -15.71
CA GLY A 287 -11.04 -9.37 -15.49
C GLY A 287 -12.27 -8.51 -15.88
N ALA A 288 -12.06 -7.24 -16.26
CA ALA A 288 -13.09 -6.34 -16.78
C ALA A 288 -12.91 -6.02 -18.28
N GLY A 289 -11.98 -6.68 -18.98
CA GLY A 289 -11.58 -6.38 -20.35
C GLY A 289 -10.16 -5.78 -20.44
N THR A 290 -9.83 -5.14 -21.55
CA THR A 290 -8.50 -4.53 -21.76
C THR A 290 -8.28 -3.30 -20.87
N ALA A 291 -7.12 -3.21 -20.25
CA ALA A 291 -6.64 -2.04 -19.49
C ALA A 291 -5.26 -1.59 -19.99
N THR A 292 -4.74 -0.47 -19.47
CA THR A 292 -3.34 -0.04 -19.62
C THR A 292 -2.83 0.49 -18.28
N PHE A 293 -1.52 0.39 -18.02
CA PHE A 293 -0.92 0.93 -16.80
C PHE A 293 -1.07 2.44 -16.72
N GLN A 294 -0.84 3.17 -17.82
CA GLN A 294 -0.96 4.63 -17.86
C GLN A 294 -2.38 5.12 -17.53
N ALA A 295 -3.42 4.43 -18.01
CA ALA A 295 -4.80 4.76 -17.67
C ALA A 295 -5.12 4.43 -16.20
N ALA A 296 -4.67 3.28 -15.70
CA ALA A 296 -4.89 2.86 -14.32
C ALA A 296 -4.16 3.76 -13.30
N TRP A 297 -2.93 4.19 -13.62
CA TRP A 297 -2.15 5.14 -12.83
C TRP A 297 -2.86 6.49 -12.72
N LEU A 298 -3.28 7.09 -13.84
CA LEU A 298 -4.04 8.34 -13.85
C LEU A 298 -5.38 8.22 -13.10
N LEU A 299 -6.05 7.06 -13.14
CA LEU A 299 -7.30 6.81 -12.40
C LEU A 299 -7.10 6.67 -10.89
N ASN A 300 -5.93 6.23 -10.43
CA ASN A 300 -5.64 6.05 -9.01
C ASN A 300 -5.03 7.29 -8.34
N GLY A 301 -4.80 8.37 -9.09
CA GLY A 301 -4.26 9.65 -8.59
C GLY A 301 -2.91 10.07 -9.18
N GLY A 302 -2.46 9.41 -10.25
CA GLY A 302 -1.13 9.60 -10.85
C GLY A 302 -0.77 11.04 -11.20
N GLN A 303 0.26 11.57 -10.56
CA GLN A 303 0.71 12.95 -10.74
C GLN A 303 1.68 13.11 -11.91
N LYS A 304 1.39 14.04 -12.82
CA LYS A 304 2.24 14.30 -13.99
C LYS A 304 3.61 14.87 -13.61
N SER A 305 3.66 15.72 -12.58
CA SER A 305 4.89 16.23 -11.97
C SER A 305 5.82 15.10 -11.51
N ASP A 306 5.27 14.01 -10.97
CA ASP A 306 6.05 12.86 -10.55
C ASP A 306 6.61 12.10 -11.76
N MET A 307 5.77 11.82 -12.77
CA MET A 307 6.21 11.15 -14.00
C MET A 307 7.27 11.94 -14.78
N ASP A 308 7.16 13.27 -14.79
CA ASP A 308 8.13 14.21 -15.40
C ASP A 308 9.46 14.25 -14.61
N ARG A 309 9.42 14.06 -13.27
CA ARG A 309 10.60 13.95 -12.39
C ARG A 309 11.18 12.53 -12.29
N LEU A 310 10.47 11.51 -12.75
CA LEU A 310 10.81 10.10 -12.52
C LEU A 310 12.05 9.66 -13.34
N GLN A 311 13.17 9.47 -12.63
CA GLN A 311 14.48 9.08 -13.17
C GLN A 311 14.77 7.59 -12.99
N ASP A 312 15.72 7.07 -13.76
CA ASP A 312 16.16 5.66 -13.72
C ASP A 312 16.63 5.21 -12.33
N VAL A 313 17.20 6.11 -11.53
CA VAL A 313 17.62 5.83 -10.15
C VAL A 313 16.43 5.50 -9.23
N HIS A 314 15.29 6.17 -9.40
CA HIS A 314 14.06 5.86 -8.66
C HIS A 314 13.44 4.55 -9.15
N LEU A 315 13.44 4.31 -10.48
CA LEU A 315 12.96 3.05 -11.07
C LEU A 315 13.78 1.84 -10.59
N GLN A 316 15.10 2.01 -10.48
CA GLN A 316 16.03 1.00 -9.98
C GLN A 316 15.97 0.81 -8.45
N TRP A 317 15.51 1.80 -7.70
CA TRP A 317 15.26 1.67 -6.27
C TRP A 317 13.92 0.94 -6.03
N MET A 318 12.82 1.45 -6.59
CA MET A 318 11.49 0.83 -6.48
C MET A 318 11.49 -0.64 -6.92
N ALA A 319 12.13 -0.97 -8.05
CA ALA A 319 12.16 -2.34 -8.57
C ALA A 319 13.04 -3.33 -7.77
N ARG A 320 13.58 -2.92 -6.60
CA ARG A 320 14.33 -3.78 -5.67
C ARG A 320 13.75 -3.78 -4.25
N LEU A 321 12.58 -3.17 -4.03
CA LEU A 321 11.91 -3.21 -2.72
C LEU A 321 11.39 -4.61 -2.43
N ASP A 322 11.47 -5.03 -1.16
CA ASP A 322 10.93 -6.31 -0.70
C ASP A 322 9.39 -6.25 -0.69
N ALA A 323 8.71 -7.36 -0.97
CA ALA A 323 7.25 -7.45 -0.90
C ALA A 323 6.75 -7.84 0.50
N VAL A 324 7.58 -8.56 1.27
CA VAL A 324 7.30 -9.04 2.62
C VAL A 324 8.61 -9.19 3.41
N VAL A 325 8.57 -8.98 4.73
CA VAL A 325 9.72 -9.19 5.64
C VAL A 325 9.24 -9.53 7.06
N GLU A 326 10.07 -10.20 7.87
CA GLU A 326 9.84 -10.41 9.30
C GLU A 326 10.86 -9.61 10.12
N GLU A 327 10.39 -8.79 11.06
CA GLU A 327 11.22 -7.95 11.92
C GLU A 327 10.63 -7.88 13.34
N ASP A 328 11.42 -8.17 14.38
CA ASP A 328 10.99 -8.24 15.80
C ASP A 328 9.69 -9.05 16.02
N ARG A 329 9.51 -10.14 15.29
CA ARG A 329 8.30 -10.99 15.26
C ARG A 329 7.05 -10.31 14.68
N HIS A 330 7.23 -9.32 13.82
CA HIS A 330 6.17 -8.70 13.02
C HIS A 330 6.42 -9.02 11.54
N LEU A 331 5.45 -9.66 10.89
CA LEU A 331 5.44 -9.85 9.45
C LEU A 331 4.93 -8.53 8.82
N LEU A 332 5.85 -7.77 8.22
CA LEU A 332 5.53 -6.52 7.54
C LEU A 332 5.25 -6.83 6.07
N LEU A 333 4.10 -6.37 5.57
CA LEU A 333 3.67 -6.54 4.18
C LEU A 333 2.79 -5.36 3.78
N HIS A 334 2.61 -5.10 2.48
CA HIS A 334 1.84 -3.93 2.05
C HIS A 334 0.33 -4.04 2.29
N SER A 335 -0.29 -5.17 1.90
CA SER A 335 -1.75 -5.27 1.71
C SER A 335 -2.41 -6.40 2.50
N ASP A 336 -3.63 -6.20 3.02
CA ASP A 336 -4.34 -7.21 3.81
C ASP A 336 -4.97 -8.34 2.96
N THR A 337 -4.08 -9.15 2.36
CA THR A 337 -4.38 -10.26 1.48
C THR A 337 -3.49 -11.48 1.75
N THR A 338 -4.01 -12.68 1.45
CA THR A 338 -3.23 -13.93 1.47
C THR A 338 -2.49 -14.20 0.17
N ALA A 339 -2.59 -13.32 -0.83
CA ALA A 339 -2.00 -13.53 -2.16
C ALA A 339 -0.46 -13.65 -2.19
N TYR A 340 0.23 -13.26 -1.13
CA TYR A 340 1.67 -13.54 -0.95
C TYR A 340 1.98 -15.05 -1.01
N LEU A 341 1.05 -15.90 -0.54
CA LEU A 341 1.14 -17.37 -0.63
C LEU A 341 1.12 -17.90 -2.08
N GLU A 342 0.75 -17.09 -3.07
CA GLU A 342 0.83 -17.46 -4.49
C GLU A 342 2.26 -17.32 -5.06
N TYR A 343 3.18 -16.67 -4.33
CA TYR A 343 4.53 -16.31 -4.80
C TYR A 343 5.67 -17.08 -4.15
N GLY A 344 5.45 -17.78 -3.03
CA GLY A 344 6.55 -18.45 -2.35
C GLY A 344 6.17 -19.14 -1.04
N SER A 345 6.98 -20.14 -0.67
CA SER A 345 6.87 -20.89 0.60
C SER A 345 7.70 -20.31 1.74
N THR A 346 8.66 -19.44 1.41
CA THR A 346 9.47 -18.65 2.35
C THR A 346 9.34 -17.14 2.04
N ILE A 347 9.89 -16.27 2.89
CA ILE A 347 9.93 -14.81 2.62
C ILE A 347 10.85 -14.54 1.42
N GLU A 348 11.96 -15.25 1.36
CA GLU A 348 12.95 -15.22 0.30
C GLU A 348 12.33 -15.62 -1.05
N ASP A 349 11.59 -16.74 -1.10
CA ASP A 349 10.88 -17.20 -2.31
C ASP A 349 9.95 -16.11 -2.89
N VAL A 350 9.20 -15.41 -2.02
CA VAL A 350 8.25 -14.37 -2.40
C VAL A 350 8.98 -13.16 -2.97
N ASN A 351 10.04 -12.68 -2.29
CA ASN A 351 10.79 -11.51 -2.72
C ASN A 351 11.58 -11.80 -4.03
N GLU A 352 12.22 -12.96 -4.14
CA GLU A 352 12.88 -13.39 -5.38
C GLU A 352 11.89 -13.48 -6.54
N THR A 353 10.72 -14.10 -6.35
CA THR A 353 9.69 -14.22 -7.41
C THR A 353 9.14 -12.85 -7.85
N VAL A 354 8.94 -11.91 -6.91
CA VAL A 354 8.53 -10.53 -7.22
C VAL A 354 9.62 -9.78 -8.00
N HIS A 355 10.89 -9.93 -7.61
CA HIS A 355 12.02 -9.32 -8.32
C HIS A 355 12.23 -9.97 -9.70
N GLU A 356 11.96 -11.28 -9.88
CA GLU A 356 11.97 -11.95 -11.17
C GLU A 356 10.89 -11.41 -12.12
N ILE A 357 9.64 -11.25 -11.66
CA ILE A 357 8.55 -10.66 -12.46
C ILE A 357 8.94 -9.25 -12.95
N LEU A 358 9.46 -8.42 -12.03
CA LEU A 358 9.90 -7.06 -12.35
C LEU A 358 11.17 -7.00 -13.23
N THR A 359 11.98 -8.07 -13.24
CA THR A 359 13.17 -8.19 -14.10
C THR A 359 12.83 -8.74 -15.49
N ARG A 360 11.88 -9.68 -15.57
CA ARG A 360 11.30 -10.19 -16.84
C ARG A 360 10.64 -9.08 -17.64
N ASN A 361 10.06 -8.09 -16.96
CA ASN A 361 9.44 -6.92 -17.57
C ASN A 361 8.34 -7.30 -18.59
N ASP A 362 7.54 -8.29 -18.23
CA ASP A 362 6.30 -8.64 -18.93
C ASP A 362 5.12 -7.82 -18.38
N ALA A 363 4.27 -7.30 -19.26
CA ALA A 363 3.21 -6.38 -18.88
C ALA A 363 2.02 -7.08 -18.20
N ASP A 364 1.64 -8.30 -18.63
CA ASP A 364 0.52 -9.03 -18.04
C ASP A 364 0.92 -9.64 -16.68
N GLU A 365 2.18 -10.10 -16.52
CA GLU A 365 2.69 -10.59 -15.23
C GLU A 365 2.82 -9.46 -14.19
N CYS A 366 3.37 -8.30 -14.59
CA CYS A 366 3.41 -7.13 -13.71
C CYS A 366 1.99 -6.64 -13.33
N TRP A 367 1.02 -6.82 -14.23
CA TRP A 367 -0.37 -6.40 -14.00
C TRP A 367 -1.14 -7.34 -13.07
N ASP A 368 -0.91 -8.66 -13.13
CA ASP A 368 -1.43 -9.61 -12.14
C ASP A 368 -0.81 -9.38 -10.75
N LEU A 369 0.51 -9.10 -10.69
CA LEU A 369 1.19 -8.71 -9.46
C LEU A 369 0.60 -7.44 -8.83
N PHE A 370 0.47 -6.37 -9.61
CA PHE A 370 -0.24 -5.15 -9.20
C PHE A 370 -1.65 -5.48 -8.68
N ARG A 371 -2.44 -6.24 -9.43
CA ARG A 371 -3.79 -6.64 -9.03
C ARG A 371 -3.85 -7.47 -7.76
N LYS A 372 -2.83 -8.27 -7.47
CA LYS A 372 -2.75 -9.12 -6.28
C LYS A 372 -2.38 -8.33 -5.03
N LEU A 373 -1.41 -7.42 -5.12
CA LEU A 373 -1.13 -6.48 -4.03
C LEU A 373 -2.24 -5.41 -3.86
N THR A 374 -3.10 -5.21 -4.87
CA THR A 374 -4.32 -4.39 -4.72
C THR A 374 -5.46 -5.12 -3.98
N LYS A 375 -5.37 -6.44 -3.72
CA LYS A 375 -6.40 -7.18 -2.95
C LYS A 375 -6.43 -6.67 -1.50
N ARG A 376 -7.59 -6.75 -0.85
CA ARG A 376 -7.83 -6.20 0.50
C ARG A 376 -8.92 -6.97 1.27
N PHE A 377 -9.02 -6.69 2.56
CA PHE A 377 -10.03 -7.18 3.51
C PHE A 377 -9.99 -8.67 3.84
N ALA A 378 -8.91 -9.38 3.51
CA ALA A 378 -8.77 -10.80 3.85
C ALA A 378 -8.69 -11.05 5.37
N PHE A 379 -8.30 -10.04 6.16
CA PHE A 379 -8.14 -10.15 7.61
C PHE A 379 -9.31 -9.58 8.42
N ARG A 380 -10.28 -8.91 7.78
CA ARG A 380 -11.30 -8.08 8.48
C ARG A 380 -12.45 -8.89 9.06
N ASP A 381 -13.00 -9.80 8.28
CA ASP A 381 -14.25 -10.50 8.61
C ASP A 381 -13.96 -11.72 9.53
N SER A 382 -14.97 -12.54 9.88
CA SER A 382 -14.81 -13.62 10.88
C SER A 382 -13.83 -14.75 10.48
N ALA A 383 -13.47 -14.87 9.20
CA ALA A 383 -12.40 -15.76 8.73
C ALA A 383 -11.00 -15.12 8.82
N GLY A 384 -10.91 -13.81 9.02
CA GLY A 384 -9.68 -13.03 8.99
C GLY A 384 -8.59 -13.49 9.95
N PRO A 385 -8.89 -13.80 11.23
CA PRO A 385 -7.90 -14.37 12.14
C PRO A 385 -7.30 -15.70 11.67
N GLN A 386 -7.99 -16.46 10.80
CA GLN A 386 -7.45 -17.67 10.20
C GLN A 386 -6.53 -17.36 9.02
N ALA A 387 -6.89 -16.40 8.16
CA ALA A 387 -6.03 -15.93 7.07
C ALA A 387 -4.71 -15.32 7.59
N VAL A 388 -4.77 -14.57 8.69
CA VAL A 388 -3.59 -14.05 9.38
C VAL A 388 -2.74 -15.20 9.97
N ARG A 389 -3.37 -16.18 10.62
CA ARG A 389 -2.66 -17.36 11.15
C ARG A 389 -2.05 -18.25 10.06
N GLU A 390 -2.58 -18.27 8.85
CA GLU A 390 -2.01 -18.97 7.70
C GLU A 390 -0.71 -18.30 7.23
N LEU A 391 -0.71 -16.99 7.02
CA LEU A 391 0.50 -16.23 6.66
C LEU A 391 1.59 -16.32 7.74
N LEU A 392 1.22 -16.16 9.02
CA LEU A 392 2.17 -16.27 10.15
C LEU A 392 2.70 -17.71 10.36
N ALA A 393 1.97 -18.73 9.91
CA ALA A 393 2.45 -20.13 9.95
C ALA A 393 3.45 -20.44 8.82
N THR A 394 3.33 -19.78 7.67
CA THR A 394 4.24 -19.93 6.52
C THR A 394 5.49 -19.07 6.69
N TYR A 395 5.33 -17.79 7.00
CA TYR A 395 6.41 -16.78 6.98
C TYR A 395 6.94 -16.40 8.37
N GLY A 396 6.34 -16.90 9.45
CA GLY A 396 6.78 -16.64 10.82
C GLY A 396 6.21 -15.35 11.44
N GLY A 397 6.91 -14.85 12.46
CA GLY A 397 6.43 -13.73 13.28
C GLY A 397 5.36 -14.11 14.31
N SER A 398 4.58 -13.11 14.74
CA SER A 398 3.42 -13.26 15.65
C SER A 398 2.32 -12.23 15.44
N ARG A 399 2.57 -11.17 14.68
CA ARG A 399 1.57 -10.21 14.18
C ARG A 399 1.89 -9.83 12.75
N ILE A 400 0.88 -9.44 11.98
CA ILE A 400 1.03 -8.79 10.68
C ILE A 400 0.85 -7.28 10.86
N VAL A 401 1.67 -6.49 10.17
CA VAL A 401 1.53 -5.03 10.09
C VAL A 401 1.45 -4.64 8.62
N HIS A 402 0.44 -3.85 8.23
CA HIS A 402 0.17 -3.54 6.82
C HIS A 402 -0.41 -2.14 6.57
N GLY A 403 -0.24 -1.67 5.33
CA GLY A 403 -0.82 -0.44 4.79
C GLY A 403 -2.06 -0.73 3.93
N HIS A 404 -2.19 -0.02 2.80
CA HIS A 404 -3.12 -0.18 1.66
C HIS A 404 -4.62 -0.05 1.94
N SER A 405 -5.06 -0.48 3.11
CA SER A 405 -6.46 -0.58 3.54
C SER A 405 -6.73 0.45 4.63
N PRO A 406 -7.24 1.64 4.25
CA PRO A 406 -7.48 2.72 5.20
C PRO A 406 -8.30 2.25 6.38
N ILE A 407 -7.88 2.65 7.58
CA ILE A 407 -8.58 2.35 8.83
C ILE A 407 -10.09 2.69 8.75
N PRO A 408 -10.55 3.81 8.16
CA PRO A 408 -11.98 4.09 7.99
C PRO A 408 -12.72 3.03 7.13
N TYR A 409 -12.05 2.41 6.16
CA TYR A 409 -12.63 1.35 5.32
C TYR A 409 -12.65 -0.02 6.05
N LEU A 410 -11.72 -0.26 6.97
CA LEU A 410 -11.70 -1.43 7.84
C LEU A 410 -12.79 -1.35 8.92
N LEU A 411 -13.02 -0.16 9.49
CA LEU A 411 -14.09 0.09 10.45
C LEU A 411 -15.49 0.12 9.80
N GLY A 412 -15.57 0.29 8.48
CA GLY A 412 -16.82 0.43 7.73
C GLY A 412 -17.43 1.83 7.79
N GLU A 413 -16.66 2.79 8.34
CA GLU A 413 -17.06 4.16 8.66
C GLU A 413 -16.77 5.10 7.48
N VAL A 414 -17.28 4.73 6.31
CA VAL A 414 -17.22 5.55 5.09
C VAL A 414 -18.50 6.39 5.02
N GLY A 415 -18.39 7.68 5.35
CA GLY A 415 -19.53 8.60 5.36
C GLY A 415 -20.27 8.62 4.01
N THR A 416 -21.61 8.62 4.05
CA THR A 416 -22.45 8.80 2.86
C THR A 416 -22.28 10.20 2.26
N GLU A 417 -22.51 10.36 0.95
CA GLU A 417 -22.34 11.64 0.24
C GLU A 417 -23.23 12.78 0.77
N ASP A 418 -24.31 12.47 1.50
CA ASP A 418 -25.20 13.43 2.18
C ASP A 418 -24.80 13.73 3.65
N GLY A 419 -23.71 13.16 4.16
CA GLY A 419 -23.25 13.35 5.54
C GLY A 419 -22.53 14.68 5.76
N GLU A 420 -22.78 15.36 6.88
CA GLU A 420 -22.01 16.54 7.28
C GLU A 420 -20.55 16.14 7.57
N ASP A 421 -19.58 17.01 7.22
CA ASP A 421 -18.12 16.74 7.32
C ASP A 421 -17.59 16.37 8.73
N GLY A 422 -18.44 16.42 9.77
CA GLY A 422 -18.11 16.08 11.14
C GLY A 422 -18.28 14.62 11.55
N ASP A 423 -18.88 13.75 10.71
CA ASP A 423 -19.22 12.36 11.07
C ASP A 423 -18.22 11.31 10.53
N ARG A 424 -16.99 11.73 10.18
CA ARG A 424 -15.88 10.83 9.81
C ARG A 424 -15.07 10.44 11.05
N PRO A 425 -14.62 9.18 11.18
CA PRO A 425 -13.84 8.75 12.33
C PRO A 425 -12.45 9.41 12.35
N VAL A 426 -12.06 9.94 13.51
CA VAL A 426 -10.72 10.51 13.71
C VAL A 426 -9.73 9.38 13.98
N VAL A 427 -8.92 9.04 12.98
CA VAL A 427 -7.90 7.99 13.09
C VAL A 427 -6.67 8.51 13.82
N GLU A 428 -6.70 8.40 15.15
CA GLU A 428 -5.60 8.90 16.00
C GLU A 428 -4.34 8.01 15.98
N GLY A 429 -4.47 6.74 15.59
CA GLY A 429 -3.41 5.74 15.64
C GLY A 429 -3.80 4.44 14.92
N PRO A 430 -2.95 3.40 15.01
CA PRO A 430 -3.09 2.17 14.24
C PRO A 430 -4.25 1.30 14.72
N HIS A 431 -4.89 0.57 13.80
CA HIS A 431 -6.04 -0.28 14.12
C HIS A 431 -5.61 -1.73 14.33
N ILE A 432 -5.78 -2.23 15.55
CA ILE A 432 -5.48 -3.63 15.92
C ILE A 432 -6.75 -4.47 15.76
N TYR A 433 -6.68 -5.53 14.95
CA TYR A 433 -7.80 -6.39 14.61
C TYR A 433 -7.38 -7.86 14.40
N ALA A 434 -8.30 -8.69 13.89
CA ALA A 434 -8.12 -10.12 13.63
C ALA A 434 -7.57 -10.90 14.86
N ASP A 435 -8.34 -10.98 15.95
CA ASP A 435 -7.91 -11.50 17.28
C ASP A 435 -6.72 -10.76 17.91
N GLY A 436 -6.36 -9.57 17.43
CA GLY A 436 -5.14 -8.85 17.84
C GLY A 436 -3.87 -9.38 17.17
N LEU A 437 -4.02 -10.01 16.00
CA LEU A 437 -2.92 -10.51 15.17
C LEU A 437 -2.60 -9.59 13.98
N ALA A 438 -3.50 -8.71 13.56
CA ALA A 438 -3.26 -7.76 12.46
C ALA A 438 -3.27 -6.32 12.97
N ILE A 439 -2.40 -5.49 12.39
CA ILE A 439 -2.26 -4.06 12.69
C ILE A 439 -2.29 -3.29 11.36
N ALA A 440 -3.34 -2.50 11.15
CA ALA A 440 -3.41 -1.58 10.02
C ALA A 440 -2.74 -0.25 10.38
N MET A 441 -1.93 0.25 9.43
CA MET A 441 -1.14 1.48 9.54
C MET A 441 -1.57 2.57 8.56
N ASP A 442 -2.41 2.26 7.57
CA ASP A 442 -3.02 3.26 6.69
C ASP A 442 -4.04 4.11 7.47
N GLY A 443 -3.58 5.26 7.98
CA GLY A 443 -4.43 6.21 8.67
C GLY A 443 -5.35 7.03 7.76
N GLY A 444 -5.33 6.81 6.44
CA GLY A 444 -6.20 7.45 5.48
C GLY A 444 -5.83 8.90 5.16
N VAL A 445 -4.54 9.23 5.05
CA VAL A 445 -4.05 10.60 4.76
C VAL A 445 -4.75 11.23 3.54
N THR A 446 -4.98 10.43 2.51
CA THR A 446 -5.72 10.77 1.27
C THR A 446 -7.19 11.17 1.47
N MET A 447 -7.75 10.94 2.67
CA MET A 447 -9.14 11.22 3.06
C MET A 447 -9.26 12.26 4.18
N ALA A 448 -8.17 13.02 4.44
CA ALA A 448 -7.97 13.88 5.62
C ALA A 448 -7.86 13.11 6.95
N GLY A 449 -7.47 11.84 6.89
CA GLY A 449 -6.93 11.10 8.02
C GLY A 449 -5.46 11.46 8.29
N LYS A 450 -4.80 10.64 9.11
CA LYS A 450 -3.47 10.95 9.70
C LYS A 450 -2.40 10.07 9.09
N LEU A 451 -1.26 10.62 8.68
CA LEU A 451 -0.09 9.81 8.34
C LEU A 451 0.48 9.20 9.62
N LEU A 452 0.55 7.88 9.70
CA LEU A 452 0.95 7.17 10.92
C LEU A 452 2.43 6.75 10.86
N VAL A 453 3.20 7.22 11.84
CA VAL A 453 4.54 6.70 12.17
C VAL A 453 4.47 6.19 13.62
N VAL A 454 4.73 4.90 13.83
CA VAL A 454 4.50 4.24 15.13
C VAL A 454 5.66 3.31 15.50
N GLN A 455 6.08 3.33 16.77
CA GLN A 455 7.07 2.41 17.31
C GLN A 455 6.45 1.03 17.61
N LEU A 456 7.13 -0.04 17.21
CA LEU A 456 6.80 -1.42 17.57
C LEU A 456 7.63 -1.91 18.77
N PRO A 457 7.12 -2.90 19.55
CA PRO A 457 5.79 -3.50 19.47
C PRO A 457 4.70 -2.60 20.07
N ILE A 458 3.55 -2.53 19.40
CA ILE A 458 2.35 -1.90 19.99
C ILE A 458 1.75 -2.85 21.03
N LEU A 459 1.70 -2.40 22.28
CA LEU A 459 1.09 -3.13 23.40
C LEU A 459 -0.45 -3.03 23.35
N ASN A 460 -1.13 -4.06 23.86
CA ASN A 460 -2.59 -4.12 24.00
C ASN A 460 -3.07 -3.59 25.35
#